data_AF-A0AAD6SG79-F1
#
_entry.id   AF-A0AAD6SG79-F1
#
_cell.length_a   1.000
_cell.length_b   1.000
_cell.length_c   1.000
_cell.angle_alpha   90.00
_cell.angle_beta   90.00
_cell.angle_gamma   90.00
#
_symmetry.space_group_name_H-M   'P 1'
#
loop_
_entity.id
_entity.type
_entity.pdbx_description
1 polymer ?
#
loop_
_entity_poly.entity_id
_entity_poly.type
_entity_poly.pdbx_seq_one_letter_code
_entity_poly.pdbx_strand_id
1 'polypeptide(L)'
;MVHRPADSRLLANLLTQEKEYAKHLATLLDHSNASLASVTAYASSSSPASAHLILTVAGSLSAADDALRHYAAAVDRWRDYLKGLKGLEDEVGNIMRDREILVTRLIKASKPTLHTTHSSSSLPLSPTQSQTSLPFSSTSNAKLVAAQTELQACEAHLAAKESVLAERRAALVREGLAGRCRALAECG
;
A
#
# COMPACT_ATOMS: atom_id res chain seq x y z
N MET A 1 11.46 -18.37 -6.12
CA MET A 1 11.10 -18.10 -4.71
C MET A 1 9.60 -17.92 -4.65
N VAL A 2 8.91 -18.61 -3.74
CA VAL A 2 7.45 -18.54 -3.61
C VAL A 2 7.08 -17.09 -3.24
N HIS A 3 6.30 -16.40 -4.10
CA HIS A 3 5.74 -15.07 -3.81
C HIS A 3 4.84 -15.19 -2.58
N ARG A 4 5.39 -14.98 -1.39
CA ARG A 4 4.59 -14.74 -0.20
C ARG A 4 4.28 -13.24 -0.20
N PRO A 5 3.03 -12.82 -0.47
CA PRO A 5 2.67 -11.42 -0.34
C PRO A 5 3.00 -10.96 1.08
N ALA A 6 3.56 -9.75 1.18
CA ALA A 6 3.79 -9.12 2.48
C ALA A 6 2.44 -9.01 3.22
N ASP A 7 2.45 -9.26 4.53
CA ASP A 7 1.25 -9.12 5.34
C ASP A 7 0.83 -7.65 5.35
N SER A 8 -0.24 -7.32 4.60
CA SER A 8 -0.75 -5.97 4.40
C SER A 8 -1.15 -5.28 5.71
N ARG A 9 -1.32 -6.04 6.79
CA ARG A 9 -1.61 -5.53 8.14
C ARG A 9 -0.39 -4.86 8.78
N LEU A 10 0.83 -5.28 8.44
CA LEU A 10 2.05 -4.74 9.06
C LEU A 10 2.24 -3.27 8.71
N LEU A 11 2.08 -2.90 7.43
CA LEU A 11 2.18 -1.51 7.00
C LEU A 11 1.03 -0.64 7.54
N ALA A 12 -0.18 -1.21 7.63
CA ALA A 12 -1.31 -0.52 8.26
C ALA A 12 -1.07 -0.23 9.75
N ASN A 13 -0.48 -1.19 10.47
CA ASN A 13 -0.10 -1.02 11.87
C ASN A 13 0.98 0.06 12.01
N LEU A 14 2.02 0.04 11.17
CA LEU A 14 3.05 1.08 11.17
C LEU A 14 2.45 2.46 10.91
N LEU A 15 1.58 2.60 9.90
CA LEU A 15 0.88 3.86 9.61
C LEU A 15 0.07 4.39 10.79
N THR A 16 -0.55 3.48 11.55
CA THR A 16 -1.31 3.82 12.76
C THR A 16 -0.37 4.37 13.84
N GLN A 17 0.75 3.71 14.11
CA GLN A 17 1.72 4.17 15.10
C GLN A 17 2.36 5.50 14.69
N GLU A 18 2.72 5.67 13.42
CA GLU A 18 3.28 6.93 12.92
C GLU A 18 2.28 8.08 12.99
N LYS A 19 0.99 7.82 12.77
CA LYS A 19 -0.07 8.82 12.95
C LYS A 19 -0.16 9.30 14.40
N GLU A 20 -0.18 8.38 15.35
CA GLU A 20 -0.24 8.74 16.77
C GLU A 20 1.04 9.45 17.22
N TYR A 21 2.20 9.02 16.72
CA TYR A 21 3.47 9.70 16.97
C TYR A 21 3.46 11.16 16.47
N ALA A 22 3.03 11.39 15.23
CA ALA A 22 2.91 12.74 14.66
C ALA A 22 1.94 13.63 15.47
N LYS A 23 0.84 13.06 15.95
CA LYS A 23 -0.13 13.75 16.81
C LYS A 23 0.50 14.18 18.14
N HIS A 24 1.22 13.28 18.82
CA HIS A 24 1.91 13.61 20.07
C HIS A 24 2.95 14.72 19.86
N LEU A 25 3.66 14.68 18.73
CA LEU A 25 4.64 15.70 18.39
C LEU A 25 3.99 17.08 18.15
N ALA A 26 2.83 17.12 17.50
CA ALA A 26 2.06 18.36 17.36
C ALA A 26 1.60 18.90 18.72
N THR A 27 1.08 18.05 19.61
CA THR A 27 0.69 18.45 20.96
C THR A 27 1.88 18.96 21.79
N LEU A 28 3.06 18.34 21.65
CA LEU A 28 4.28 18.82 22.30
C LEU A 28 4.64 20.25 21.84
N LEU A 29 4.55 20.53 20.54
CA LEU A 29 4.81 21.85 19.98
C LEU A 29 3.81 22.91 20.46
N ASP A 30 2.53 22.54 20.63
CA ASP A 30 1.53 23.43 21.22
C ASP A 30 1.89 23.82 22.65
N HIS A 31 2.31 22.84 23.47
CA HIS A 31 2.78 23.09 24.83
C HIS A 31 4.06 23.92 24.86
N SER A 32 4.99 23.68 23.94
CA SER A 32 6.24 24.45 23.87
C SER A 32 5.98 25.92 23.55
N ASN A 33 5.11 26.20 22.56
CA ASN A 33 4.68 27.56 22.24
C ASN A 33 4.01 28.27 23.44
N ALA A 34 3.13 27.57 24.17
CA ALA A 34 2.49 28.12 25.36
C ALA A 34 3.50 28.40 26.49
N SER A 35 4.48 27.53 26.67
CA SER A 35 5.57 27.71 27.64
C SER A 35 6.44 28.90 27.27
N LEU A 36 6.83 29.04 26.00
CA LEU A 36 7.60 30.17 25.48
C LEU A 36 6.87 31.51 25.69
N ALA A 37 5.56 31.55 25.43
CA ALA A 37 4.74 32.72 25.70
C ALA A 37 4.71 33.08 27.19
N SER A 38 4.58 32.07 28.07
CA SER A 38 4.57 32.25 29.52
C SER A 38 5.92 32.76 30.05
N VAL A 39 7.03 32.21 29.55
CA VAL A 39 8.40 32.65 29.89
C VAL A 39 8.65 34.08 29.42
N THR A 40 8.17 34.44 28.23
CA THR A 40 8.30 35.80 27.68
C THR A 40 7.49 36.82 28.50
N ALA A 41 6.27 36.44 28.92
CA ALA A 41 5.46 37.26 29.81
C ALA A 41 6.14 37.43 31.19
N TYR A 42 6.73 36.36 31.73
CA TYR A 42 7.51 36.41 32.97
C TYR A 42 8.75 37.31 32.86
N ALA A 43 9.45 37.27 31.72
CA ALA A 43 10.55 38.19 31.46
C ALA A 43 10.09 39.66 31.51
N SER A 44 8.90 39.94 30.98
CA SER A 44 8.33 41.29 30.93
C SER A 44 7.96 41.85 32.31
N SER A 45 7.73 40.99 33.31
CA SER A 45 7.47 41.40 34.71
C SER A 45 8.72 41.38 35.59
N SER A 46 9.88 41.02 35.03
CA SER A 46 11.14 40.87 35.76
C SER A 46 11.98 42.16 35.76
N SER A 47 13.00 42.22 36.62
CA SER A 47 14.00 43.30 36.56
C SER A 47 14.70 43.33 35.19
N PRO A 48 15.21 44.49 34.71
CA PRO A 48 15.83 44.56 33.39
C PRO A 48 16.98 43.56 33.17
N ALA A 49 17.82 43.35 34.18
CA ALA A 49 18.92 42.39 34.10
C ALA A 49 18.41 40.94 34.00
N SER A 50 17.40 40.58 34.78
CA SER A 50 16.78 39.25 34.74
C SER A 50 16.01 39.02 33.43
N ALA A 51 15.26 40.02 32.96
CA ALA A 51 14.48 39.95 31.72
C ALA A 51 15.38 39.63 30.52
N HIS A 52 16.55 40.26 30.42
CA HIS A 52 17.51 40.00 29.35
C HIS A 52 18.01 38.55 29.34
N LEU A 53 18.33 37.99 30.50
CA LEU A 53 18.75 36.60 30.63
C LEU A 53 17.61 35.63 30.27
N ILE A 54 16.40 35.89 30.76
CA ILE A 54 15.23 35.05 30.48
C ILE A 54 14.92 35.05 28.98
N LEU A 55 14.96 36.21 28.32
CA LEU A 55 14.74 36.33 26.87
C LEU A 55 15.82 35.62 26.05
N THR A 56 17.07 35.61 26.53
CA THR A 56 18.15 34.86 25.88
C THR A 56 17.87 33.35 25.93
N VAL A 57 17.43 32.83 27.08
CA VAL A 57 17.03 31.42 27.22
C VAL A 57 15.80 31.10 26.37
N ALA A 58 14.80 31.98 26.37
CA ALA A 58 13.60 31.86 25.54
C ALA A 58 13.96 31.78 24.05
N GLY A 59 14.94 32.56 23.60
CA GLY A 59 15.47 32.48 22.23
C GLY A 59 16.03 31.10 21.88
N SER A 60 16.84 30.51 22.77
CA SER A 60 17.36 29.15 22.58
C SER A 60 16.27 28.09 22.54
N LEU A 61 15.25 28.21 23.40
CA LEU A 61 14.09 27.30 23.39
C LEU A 61 13.28 27.44 22.08
N SER A 62 13.06 28.66 21.62
CA SER A 62 12.39 28.91 20.33
C SER A 62 13.14 28.27 19.16
N ALA A 63 14.47 28.35 19.14
CA ALA A 63 15.28 27.72 18.09
C ALA A 63 15.20 26.18 18.14
N ALA A 64 15.16 25.60 19.34
CA ALA A 64 14.95 24.16 19.51
C ALA A 64 13.54 23.74 19.03
N ASP A 65 12.52 24.54 19.34
CA ASP A 65 11.15 24.32 18.84
C ASP A 65 11.08 24.41 17.32
N ASP A 66 11.77 25.37 16.71
CA ASP A 66 11.87 25.50 15.26
C ASP A 66 12.46 24.22 14.64
N ALA A 67 13.56 23.70 15.18
CA ALA A 67 14.15 22.44 14.71
C ALA A 67 13.18 21.26 14.87
N LEU A 68 12.48 21.19 16.01
CA LEU A 68 11.49 20.15 16.28
C LEU A 68 10.29 20.22 15.31
N ARG A 69 9.86 21.43 14.89
CA ARG A 69 8.84 21.62 13.83
C ARG A 69 9.32 21.09 12.48
N HIS A 70 10.60 21.27 12.13
CA HIS A 70 11.16 20.70 10.91
C HIS A 70 11.16 19.17 10.94
N TYR A 71 11.51 18.57 12.09
CA TYR A 71 11.40 17.13 12.27
C TYR A 71 9.96 16.63 12.21
N ALA A 72 8.99 17.36 12.80
CA ALA A 72 7.58 17.02 12.70
C ALA A 72 7.10 16.97 11.24
N ALA A 73 7.48 17.97 10.44
CA ALA A 73 7.19 17.98 9.01
C ALA A 73 7.85 16.80 8.27
N ALA A 74 9.05 16.38 8.68
CA ALA A 74 9.72 15.21 8.10
C ALA A 74 9.00 13.89 8.44
N VAL A 75 8.46 13.77 9.66
CA VAL A 75 7.62 12.64 10.07
C VAL A 75 6.33 12.58 9.22
N ASP A 76 5.69 13.71 8.96
CA ASP A 76 4.51 13.73 8.09
C ASP A 76 4.83 13.35 6.64
N ARG A 77 5.94 13.84 6.09
CA ARG A 77 6.42 13.39 4.76
C ARG A 77 6.67 11.89 4.73
N TRP A 78 7.32 11.35 5.76
CA TRP A 78 7.54 9.91 5.92
C TRP A 78 6.22 9.12 5.89
N ARG A 79 5.19 9.61 6.61
CA ARG A 79 3.86 9.01 6.60
C ARG A 79 3.22 9.02 5.22
N ASP A 80 3.39 10.09 4.44
CA ASP A 80 2.84 10.15 3.09
C ASP A 80 3.52 9.17 2.14
N TYR A 81 4.84 8.95 2.27
CA TYR A 81 5.52 7.87 1.57
C TYR A 81 4.96 6.49 1.93
N LEU A 82 4.71 6.22 3.22
CA LEU A 82 4.10 4.97 3.68
C LEU A 82 2.68 4.76 3.15
N LYS A 83 1.85 5.81 3.12
CA LYS A 83 0.49 5.76 2.54
C LYS A 83 0.54 5.42 1.05
N GLY A 84 1.47 6.04 0.31
CA GLY A 84 1.67 5.74 -1.11
C GLY A 84 2.11 4.30 -1.33
N LEU A 85 3.01 3.77 -0.49
CA LEU A 85 3.39 2.36 -0.55
C LEU A 85 2.20 1.44 -0.26
N LYS A 86 1.38 1.76 0.74
CA LYS A 86 0.19 0.97 1.09
C LYS A 86 -0.82 0.91 -0.05
N GLY A 87 -1.02 2.02 -0.76
CA GLY A 87 -1.86 2.05 -1.96
C GLY A 87 -1.37 1.07 -3.03
N LEU A 88 -0.07 1.02 -3.29
CA LEU A 88 0.51 0.06 -4.25
C LEU A 88 0.40 -1.40 -3.76
N GLU A 89 0.56 -1.67 -2.46
CA GLU A 89 0.34 -3.01 -1.91
C GLU A 89 -1.11 -3.47 -2.07
N ASP A 90 -2.08 -2.55 -1.89
CA ASP A 90 -3.49 -2.84 -2.10
C ASP A 90 -3.81 -3.09 -3.59
N GLU A 91 -3.22 -2.31 -4.49
CA GLU A 91 -3.34 -2.53 -5.94
C GLU A 91 -2.80 -3.89 -6.37
N VAL A 92 -1.60 -4.26 -5.92
CA VAL A 92 -1.01 -5.59 -6.20
C VAL A 92 -1.90 -6.68 -5.61
N GLY A 93 -2.40 -6.51 -4.38
CA GLY A 93 -3.34 -7.45 -3.76
C GLY A 93 -4.64 -7.62 -4.55
N ASN A 94 -5.16 -6.55 -5.18
CA ASN A 94 -6.33 -6.63 -6.05
C ASN A 94 -6.02 -7.45 -7.31
N ILE A 95 -4.90 -7.19 -7.97
CA ILE A 95 -4.49 -7.92 -9.18
C ILE A 95 -4.24 -9.39 -8.88
N MET A 96 -3.65 -9.73 -7.73
CA MET A 96 -3.47 -11.12 -7.29
C MET A 96 -4.82 -11.84 -7.13
N ARG A 97 -5.84 -11.18 -6.57
CA ARG A 97 -7.20 -11.75 -6.48
C ARG A 97 -7.82 -11.95 -7.86
N ASP A 98 -7.66 -10.99 -8.77
CA ASP A 98 -8.13 -11.13 -10.15
C ASP A 98 -7.45 -12.30 -10.85
N ARG A 99 -6.14 -12.46 -10.66
CA ARG A 99 -5.39 -13.62 -11.15
C ARG A 99 -5.96 -14.94 -10.63
N GLU A 100 -6.26 -15.05 -9.34
CA GLU A 100 -6.87 -16.26 -8.75
C GLU A 100 -8.25 -16.57 -9.36
N ILE A 101 -9.05 -15.54 -9.63
CA ILE A 101 -10.34 -15.68 -10.31
C ILE A 101 -10.13 -16.20 -11.74
N LEU A 102 -9.18 -15.62 -12.49
CA LEU A 102 -8.86 -16.04 -13.86
C LEU A 102 -8.32 -17.46 -13.92
N VAL A 103 -7.44 -17.86 -13.00
CA VAL A 103 -6.97 -19.24 -12.86
C VAL A 103 -8.14 -20.20 -12.60
N THR A 104 -9.07 -19.82 -11.72
CA THR A 104 -10.28 -20.62 -11.44
C THR A 104 -11.17 -20.75 -12.68
N ARG A 105 -11.34 -19.67 -13.46
CA ARG A 105 -12.08 -19.71 -14.74
C ARG A 105 -11.39 -20.61 -15.76
N LEU A 106 -10.06 -20.53 -15.87
CA LEU A 106 -9.27 -21.37 -16.77
C LEU A 106 -9.41 -22.86 -16.42
N ILE A 107 -9.33 -23.22 -15.13
CA ILE A 107 -9.55 -24.60 -14.64
C ILE A 107 -10.97 -25.09 -14.98
N LYS A 108 -11.98 -24.23 -14.86
CA LYS A 108 -13.36 -24.58 -15.24
C LYS A 108 -13.50 -24.79 -16.74
N ALA A 109 -12.85 -23.96 -17.56
CA ALA A 109 -12.87 -24.05 -19.02
C ALA A 109 -12.07 -25.24 -19.56
N SER A 110 -11.04 -25.69 -18.83
CA SER A 110 -10.18 -26.83 -19.22
C SER A 110 -10.75 -28.19 -18.84
N LYS A 111 -11.83 -28.26 -18.04
CA LYS A 111 -12.49 -29.53 -17.72
C LYS A 111 -13.30 -30.02 -18.92
N PRO A 112 -13.11 -31.27 -19.39
CA PRO A 112 -13.93 -31.83 -20.45
C PRO A 112 -15.39 -31.87 -19.98
N THR A 113 -16.32 -31.39 -20.81
CA THR A 113 -17.76 -31.57 -20.63
C THR A 113 -18.09 -33.05 -20.76
N LEU A 114 -17.99 -33.80 -19.68
CA LEU A 114 -18.62 -35.12 -19.56
C LEU A 114 -20.14 -34.89 -19.53
N HIS A 115 -20.77 -35.00 -20.69
CA HIS A 115 -22.21 -35.22 -20.75
C HIS A 115 -22.50 -36.55 -20.07
N THR A 116 -23.11 -36.52 -18.88
CA THR A 116 -23.78 -37.69 -18.32
C THR A 116 -25.03 -37.96 -19.16
N THR A 117 -24.87 -38.79 -20.19
CA THR A 117 -26.00 -39.40 -20.89
C THR A 117 -26.57 -40.50 -20.00
N HIS A 118 -27.52 -40.15 -19.15
CA HIS A 118 -28.48 -41.13 -18.66
C HIS A 118 -29.48 -41.40 -19.80
N SER A 119 -29.15 -42.38 -20.64
CA SER A 119 -30.09 -42.96 -21.59
C SER A 119 -30.14 -44.47 -21.38
N SER A 120 -31.08 -44.91 -20.55
CA SER A 120 -31.52 -46.31 -20.51
C SER A 120 -32.62 -46.51 -21.55
N SER A 121 -32.33 -47.45 -22.43
CA SER A 121 -32.89 -47.84 -23.72
C SER A 121 -34.17 -48.69 -23.71
N SER A 122 -34.98 -48.56 -24.77
CA SER A 122 -35.56 -49.68 -25.56
C SER A 122 -36.29 -49.12 -26.80
N LEU A 123 -36.27 -49.59 -28.05
CA LEU A 123 -35.63 -50.64 -28.88
C LEU A 123 -36.00 -50.26 -30.37
N PRO A 124 -35.49 -50.92 -31.44
CA PRO A 124 -34.88 -50.25 -32.59
C PRO A 124 -35.65 -50.40 -33.92
N LEU A 125 -35.56 -49.41 -34.83
CA LEU A 125 -35.94 -49.57 -36.24
C LEU A 125 -35.05 -48.70 -37.17
N SER A 126 -34.29 -49.39 -38.02
CA SER A 126 -33.79 -49.03 -39.36
C SER A 126 -32.60 -48.07 -39.57
N PRO A 127 -31.70 -48.37 -40.54
CA PRO A 127 -30.46 -47.65 -40.79
C PRO A 127 -30.65 -46.61 -41.89
N THR A 128 -30.24 -45.37 -41.65
CA THR A 128 -29.92 -44.45 -42.75
C THR A 128 -28.77 -43.56 -42.31
N GLN A 129 -27.67 -43.69 -43.05
CA GLN A 129 -26.49 -42.85 -42.96
C GLN A 129 -26.87 -41.39 -43.17
N SER A 130 -26.41 -40.52 -42.28
CA SER A 130 -25.86 -39.22 -42.63
C SER A 130 -25.14 -38.66 -41.41
N GLN A 131 -23.82 -38.76 -41.47
CA GLN A 131 -22.90 -38.07 -40.60
C GLN A 131 -23.08 -36.57 -40.79
N THR A 132 -23.53 -35.88 -39.74
CA THR A 132 -23.31 -34.44 -39.59
C THR A 132 -22.59 -34.25 -38.26
N SER A 133 -21.27 -34.15 -38.39
CA SER A 133 -20.33 -33.76 -37.36
C SER A 133 -20.80 -32.48 -36.65
N LEU A 134 -21.05 -32.62 -35.35
CA LEU A 134 -21.33 -31.51 -34.44
C LEU A 134 -20.16 -30.51 -34.44
N PRO A 135 -20.37 -29.21 -34.72
CA PRO A 135 -19.34 -28.20 -34.51
C PRO A 135 -19.40 -27.70 -33.05
N PHE A 136 -19.24 -28.60 -32.08
CA PHE A 136 -19.27 -28.19 -30.65
C PHE A 136 -17.87 -28.03 -30.04
N SER A 137 -16.81 -28.45 -30.73
CA SER A 137 -15.43 -28.41 -30.22
C SER A 137 -14.64 -27.14 -30.54
N SER A 138 -15.09 -26.29 -31.47
CA SER A 138 -14.39 -25.04 -31.82
C SER A 138 -14.63 -23.93 -30.79
N THR A 139 -15.86 -23.86 -30.25
CA THR A 139 -16.27 -22.82 -29.30
C THR A 139 -15.65 -23.00 -27.91
N SER A 140 -15.42 -24.25 -27.47
CA SER A 140 -14.71 -24.54 -26.20
C SER A 140 -13.23 -24.16 -26.28
N ASN A 141 -12.58 -24.45 -27.41
CA ASN A 141 -11.20 -24.03 -27.68
C ASN A 141 -11.07 -22.50 -27.75
N ALA A 142 -12.00 -21.81 -28.40
CA ALA A 142 -12.00 -20.34 -28.46
C ALA A 142 -12.13 -19.71 -27.05
N LYS A 143 -13.00 -20.26 -26.18
CA LYS A 143 -13.16 -19.81 -24.79
C LYS A 143 -11.92 -20.08 -23.94
N LEU A 144 -11.27 -21.22 -24.15
CA LEU A 144 -10.03 -21.58 -23.47
C LEU A 144 -8.89 -20.63 -23.87
N VAL A 145 -8.71 -20.37 -25.18
CA VAL A 145 -7.70 -19.43 -25.69
C VAL A 145 -7.95 -18.00 -25.18
N ALA A 146 -9.21 -17.57 -25.13
CA ALA A 146 -9.57 -16.27 -24.56
C ALA A 146 -9.20 -16.17 -23.07
N ALA A 147 -9.53 -17.20 -22.27
CA ALA A 147 -9.18 -17.25 -20.85
C ALA A 147 -7.66 -17.29 -20.60
N GLN A 148 -6.90 -17.98 -21.47
CA GLN A 148 -5.43 -17.99 -21.41
C GLN A 148 -4.85 -16.61 -21.73
N THR A 149 -5.37 -15.95 -22.76
CA THR A 149 -4.93 -14.60 -23.15
C THR A 149 -5.20 -13.58 -22.03
N GLU A 150 -6.39 -13.64 -21.41
CA GLU A 150 -6.76 -12.76 -20.30
C GLU A 150 -5.86 -12.99 -19.08
N LEU A 151 -5.57 -14.26 -18.73
CA LEU A 151 -4.66 -14.59 -17.65
C LEU A 151 -3.23 -14.09 -17.93
N GLN A 152 -2.73 -14.27 -19.15
CA GLN A 152 -1.39 -13.82 -19.53
C GLN A 152 -1.27 -12.28 -19.44
N ALA A 153 -2.30 -11.54 -19.87
CA ALA A 153 -2.33 -10.09 -19.73
C ALA A 153 -2.36 -9.65 -18.27
N CYS A 154 -3.12 -10.36 -17.41
CA CYS A 154 -3.15 -10.12 -15.98
C CYS A 154 -1.78 -10.37 -15.33
N GLU A 155 -1.08 -11.45 -15.70
CA GLU A 155 0.26 -11.77 -15.18
C GLU A 155 1.31 -10.74 -15.62
N ALA A 156 1.24 -10.25 -16.86
CA ALA A 156 2.12 -9.16 -17.32
C ALA A 156 1.88 -7.86 -16.52
N HIS A 157 0.62 -7.51 -16.25
CA HIS A 157 0.28 -6.35 -15.44
C HIS A 157 0.73 -6.52 -13.98
N LEU A 158 0.55 -7.71 -13.40
CA LEU A 158 1.03 -8.03 -12.06
C LEU A 158 2.54 -7.84 -11.95
N ALA A 159 3.31 -8.42 -12.89
CA ALA A 159 4.76 -8.31 -12.89
C ALA A 159 5.24 -6.84 -12.99
N ALA A 160 4.58 -6.03 -13.84
CA ALA A 160 4.89 -4.60 -13.95
C ALA A 160 4.63 -3.86 -12.62
N LYS A 161 3.49 -4.12 -11.96
CA LYS A 161 3.13 -3.49 -10.68
C LYS A 161 4.02 -3.95 -9.53
N GLU A 162 4.43 -5.22 -9.51
CA GLU A 162 5.39 -5.73 -8.53
C GLU A 162 6.77 -5.07 -8.67
N SER A 163 7.22 -4.78 -9.89
CA SER A 163 8.45 -4.00 -10.13
C SER A 163 8.35 -2.60 -9.53
N VAL A 164 7.26 -1.89 -9.81
CA VAL A 164 7.00 -0.55 -9.26
C VAL A 164 6.93 -0.59 -7.73
N LEU A 165 6.30 -1.62 -7.15
CA LEU A 165 6.24 -1.80 -5.70
C LEU A 165 7.64 -2.01 -5.11
N ALA A 166 8.50 -2.81 -5.75
CA ALA A 166 9.88 -3.03 -5.29
C ALA A 166 10.70 -1.74 -5.33
N GLU A 167 10.61 -0.98 -6.42
CA GLU A 167 11.25 0.32 -6.55
C GLU A 167 10.76 1.31 -5.49
N ARG A 168 9.44 1.35 -5.24
CA ARG A 168 8.86 2.22 -4.22
C ARG A 168 9.32 1.84 -2.82
N ARG A 169 9.45 0.55 -2.50
CA ARG A 169 10.00 0.09 -1.21
C ARG A 169 11.44 0.55 -1.03
N ALA A 170 12.25 0.48 -2.07
CA ALA A 170 13.63 0.97 -2.01
C ALA A 170 13.70 2.50 -1.86
N ALA A 171 12.88 3.24 -2.61
CA ALA A 171 12.78 4.70 -2.51
C ALA A 171 12.28 5.14 -1.12
N LEU A 172 11.29 4.44 -0.55
CA LEU A 172 10.77 4.70 0.80
C LEU A 172 11.92 4.71 1.84
N VAL A 173 12.80 3.71 1.81
CA VAL A 173 13.94 3.63 2.74
C VAL A 173 14.98 4.71 2.45
N ARG A 174 15.39 4.88 1.18
CA ARG A 174 16.47 5.80 0.81
C ARG A 174 16.09 7.27 0.95
N GLU A 175 14.85 7.62 0.66
CA GLU A 175 14.40 9.01 0.59
C GLU A 175 13.54 9.36 1.80
N GLY A 176 12.51 8.56 2.06
CA GLY A 176 11.57 8.78 3.16
C GLY A 176 12.25 8.64 4.53
N LEU A 177 12.78 7.46 4.83
CA LEU A 177 13.39 7.20 6.14
C LEU A 177 14.66 8.03 6.34
N ALA A 178 15.52 8.11 5.32
CA ALA A 178 16.72 8.94 5.41
C ALA A 178 16.38 10.43 5.61
N GLY A 179 15.32 10.94 4.98
CA GLY A 179 14.83 12.30 5.19
C GLY A 179 14.38 12.55 6.62
N ARG A 180 13.67 11.59 7.23
CA ARG A 180 13.30 11.66 8.64
C ARG A 180 14.53 11.63 9.56
N CYS A 181 15.49 10.73 9.30
CA CYS A 181 16.71 10.62 10.10
C CYS A 181 17.57 11.89 10.04
N ARG A 182 17.69 12.52 8.86
CA ARG A 182 18.41 13.81 8.72
C ARG A 182 17.76 14.91 9.55
N ALA A 183 16.44 15.06 9.44
CA ALA A 183 15.72 16.06 10.23
C ALA A 183 15.82 15.81 11.75
N LEU A 184 15.90 14.54 12.17
CA LEU A 184 16.15 14.19 13.57
C LEU A 184 17.54 14.62 14.02
N ALA A 185 18.57 14.36 13.21
CA ALA A 185 19.95 14.77 13.51
C ALA A 185 20.11 16.31 13.55
N GLU A 186 19.33 17.04 12.76
CA GLU A 186 19.28 18.50 12.77
C GLU A 186 18.65 19.07 14.06
N CYS A 187 17.88 18.27 14.80
CA CYS A 187 17.32 18.68 16.09
C CYS A 187 18.33 18.66 17.25
N GLY A 188 19.44 17.94 17.11
CA GLY A 188 20.42 17.70 18.19
C GLY A 188 20.49 16.25 18.61
#